data_AF-A0A6I1ZC98-F1
#
_entry.id   AF-A0A6I1ZC98-F1
#
_cell.length_a   1.000
_cell.length_b   1.000
_cell.length_c   1.000
_cell.angle_alpha   90.00
_cell.angle_beta   90.00
_cell.angle_gamma   90.00
#
_symmetry.space_group_name_H-M   'P 1'
#
loop_
_entity.id
_entity.type
_entity.pdbx_description
1 polymer ?
#
loop_
_entity_poly.entity_id
_entity_poly.type
_entity_poly.pdbx_seq_one_letter_code
_entity_poly.pdbx_strand_id
1 'polypeptide(L)'
;MRIRFAFGAALLAAFALLFGASSAQATTNGSTTLCSHYDGTLCLFYNSNLGGSRVGIYGQVPNYAIDEPGCSSQGCPTYEFLTSGSGEWKPVKNDAASVYNEASWVYWVYYNSSYSGPRDQWDPEGYGTFYGNLNATYNENASQLANADI
;
A
#
# COMPACT_ATOMS: atom_id res chain seq x y z
N MET A 1 22.50 74.84 -20.27
CA MET A 1 22.54 73.99 -21.49
C MET A 1 22.06 72.61 -21.01
N ARG A 2 20.87 72.09 -21.37
CA ARG A 2 20.42 71.58 -22.69
C ARG A 2 21.41 70.51 -23.20
N ILE A 3 21.07 69.23 -23.41
CA ILE A 3 19.78 68.61 -23.81
C ILE A 3 19.59 67.16 -23.26
N ARG A 4 18.30 66.80 -23.21
CA ARG A 4 17.56 65.51 -23.11
C ARG A 4 18.22 64.26 -23.78
N PHE A 5 17.77 63.01 -23.63
CA PHE A 5 16.44 62.48 -23.21
C PHE A 5 16.55 61.47 -22.03
N ALA A 6 16.01 60.24 -21.92
CA ALA A 6 15.39 59.27 -22.84
C ALA A 6 14.03 58.71 -22.30
N PHE A 7 13.67 57.46 -22.63
CA PHE A 7 12.37 56.79 -22.35
C PHE A 7 12.57 55.38 -21.75
N GLY A 8 11.54 54.85 -21.07
CA GLY A 8 11.05 53.50 -21.39
C GLY A 8 10.92 52.45 -20.27
N ALA A 9 9.66 52.13 -19.91
CA ALA A 9 9.20 50.84 -19.34
C ALA A 9 9.75 50.41 -17.95
N ALA A 10 9.13 49.47 -17.21
CA ALA A 10 8.01 48.61 -17.58
C ALA A 10 6.96 48.43 -16.45
N LEU A 11 5.70 48.28 -16.86
CA LEU A 11 4.70 47.48 -16.14
C LEU A 11 4.97 46.01 -16.46
N LEU A 12 5.19 45.17 -15.44
CA LEU A 12 5.10 43.70 -15.42
C LEU A 12 5.46 43.26 -13.99
N ALA A 13 4.84 42.31 -13.31
CA ALA A 13 3.53 41.66 -13.37
C ALA A 13 3.54 40.72 -12.16
N ALA A 14 2.66 40.91 -11.18
CA ALA A 14 2.57 40.01 -10.02
C ALA A 14 1.87 38.69 -10.44
N PHE A 15 2.62 37.79 -11.08
CA PHE A 15 2.05 36.64 -11.77
C PHE A 15 2.18 35.33 -10.97
N ALA A 16 1.05 34.86 -10.48
CA ALA A 16 0.75 33.45 -10.14
C ALA A 16 1.82 32.63 -9.38
N LEU A 17 1.93 32.86 -8.06
CA LEU A 17 2.17 31.73 -7.13
C LEU A 17 0.84 31.03 -6.81
N LEU A 18 0.19 30.51 -7.87
CA LEU A 18 -1.04 29.71 -7.81
C LEU A 18 -0.78 28.24 -8.18
N PHE A 19 0.44 27.76 -7.94
CA PHE A 19 0.72 26.35 -7.79
C PHE A 19 0.15 25.90 -6.45
N GLY A 20 -1.14 25.56 -6.45
CA GLY A 20 -1.78 24.94 -5.29
C GLY A 20 -1.00 23.67 -4.95
N ALA A 21 -0.39 23.63 -3.77
CA ALA A 21 0.30 22.44 -3.31
C ALA A 21 -0.73 21.29 -3.26
N SER A 22 -0.50 20.25 -4.06
CA SER A 22 -1.28 19.01 -3.98
C SER A 22 -1.19 18.50 -2.55
N SER A 23 -2.32 18.52 -1.83
CA SER A 23 -2.39 18.03 -0.46
C SER A 23 -1.84 16.61 -0.40
N ALA A 24 -0.73 16.40 0.32
CA ALA A 24 -0.20 15.07 0.56
C ALA A 24 -1.26 14.27 1.31
N GLN A 25 -1.97 13.40 0.59
CA GLN A 25 -2.96 12.52 1.19
C GLN A 25 -2.20 11.48 2.01
N ALA A 26 -2.38 11.53 3.33
CA ALA A 26 -1.87 10.48 4.20
C ALA A 26 -2.58 9.18 3.84
N THR A 27 -1.84 8.22 3.29
CA THR A 27 -2.41 6.89 2.99
C THR A 27 -2.82 6.22 4.29
N THR A 28 -4.01 5.60 4.29
CA THR A 28 -4.60 5.00 5.49
C THR A 28 -4.21 3.53 5.62
N ASN A 29 -4.28 3.02 6.85
CA ASN A 29 -4.35 1.58 7.08
C ASN A 29 -5.49 0.99 6.23
N GLY A 30 -5.18 -0.06 5.48
CA GLY A 30 -6.09 -0.70 4.53
C GLY A 30 -6.07 -0.15 3.10
N SER A 31 -5.36 0.94 2.79
CA SER A 31 -5.26 1.41 1.39
C SER A 31 -4.73 0.29 0.48
N THR A 32 -5.45 -0.01 -0.60
CA THR A 32 -5.05 -1.06 -1.56
C THR A 32 -4.31 -0.50 -2.78
N THR A 33 -3.39 -1.29 -3.31
CA THR A 33 -2.65 -1.04 -4.56
C THR A 33 -2.49 -2.33 -5.38
N LEU A 34 -2.04 -2.19 -6.62
CA LEU A 34 -1.69 -3.30 -7.52
C LEU A 34 -0.24 -3.78 -7.34
N CYS A 35 0.47 -3.31 -6.31
CA CYS A 35 1.91 -3.45 -6.09
C CYS A 35 2.70 -2.88 -7.27
N SER A 36 2.92 -1.57 -7.20
CA SER A 36 3.53 -0.78 -8.27
C SER A 36 5.03 -0.54 -8.04
N HIS A 37 5.62 -1.15 -7.01
CA HIS A 37 6.89 -0.79 -6.37
C HIS A 37 6.80 0.54 -5.61
N TYR A 38 7.33 0.58 -4.39
CA TYR A 38 7.40 1.76 -3.51
C TYR A 38 6.06 2.30 -2.97
N ASP A 39 4.96 1.52 -3.03
CA ASP A 39 3.69 1.93 -2.42
C ASP A 39 3.69 1.78 -0.87
N GLY A 40 4.77 1.22 -0.29
CA GLY A 40 4.90 0.97 1.15
C GLY A 40 3.99 -0.14 1.68
N THR A 41 3.52 -1.02 0.78
CA THR A 41 2.50 -2.03 1.08
C THR A 41 3.07 -3.42 1.27
N LEU A 42 2.29 -4.26 1.95
CA LEU A 42 2.51 -5.69 1.93
C LEU A 42 1.75 -6.30 0.75
N CYS A 43 2.48 -6.88 -0.18
CA CYS A 43 1.96 -7.48 -1.40
C CYS A 43 1.67 -8.96 -1.20
N LEU A 44 0.39 -9.32 -1.18
CA LEU A 44 -0.11 -10.68 -1.01
C LEU A 44 -0.48 -11.27 -2.37
N PHE A 45 -0.02 -12.49 -2.65
CA PHE A 45 -0.18 -13.19 -3.92
C PHE A 45 -0.94 -14.51 -3.72
N TYR A 46 -1.87 -14.81 -4.63
CA TYR A 46 -2.76 -15.97 -4.55
C TYR A 46 -2.06 -17.33 -4.76
N ASN A 47 -0.93 -17.37 -5.48
CA ASN A 47 -0.12 -18.59 -5.62
C ASN A 47 1.27 -18.40 -5.01
N SER A 48 1.96 -19.51 -4.79
CA SER A 48 3.35 -19.53 -4.34
C SER A 48 4.28 -18.86 -5.37
N ASN A 49 5.45 -18.42 -4.92
CA ASN A 49 6.55 -17.84 -5.70
C ASN A 49 6.15 -16.54 -6.46
N LEU A 50 5.37 -15.68 -5.80
CA LEU A 50 4.86 -14.40 -6.31
C LEU A 50 3.94 -14.56 -7.53
N GLY A 51 3.21 -15.68 -7.61
CA GLY A 51 2.40 -16.06 -8.75
C GLY A 51 0.91 -15.73 -8.62
N GLY A 52 0.25 -15.54 -9.78
CA GLY A 52 -1.19 -15.30 -9.87
C GLY A 52 -1.59 -13.84 -9.63
N SER A 53 -2.84 -13.65 -9.21
CA SER A 53 -3.37 -12.35 -8.81
C SER A 53 -2.75 -11.90 -7.48
N ARG A 54 -2.64 -10.58 -7.30
CA ARG A 54 -2.08 -9.95 -6.10
C ARG A 54 -2.87 -8.72 -5.67
N VAL A 55 -2.65 -8.31 -4.42
CA VAL A 55 -3.02 -6.98 -3.91
C VAL A 55 -1.97 -6.52 -2.91
N GLY A 56 -1.59 -5.25 -2.98
CA GLY A 56 -0.78 -4.59 -1.96
C GLY A 56 -1.70 -3.93 -0.95
N ILE A 57 -1.51 -4.19 0.34
CA ILE A 57 -2.30 -3.61 1.42
C ILE A 57 -1.38 -2.77 2.31
N TYR A 58 -1.69 -1.48 2.47
CA TYR A 58 -0.92 -0.57 3.32
C TYR A 58 -1.26 -0.74 4.80
N GLY A 59 -0.23 -0.77 5.65
CA GLY A 59 -0.38 -0.63 7.09
C GLY A 59 -1.03 -1.82 7.78
N GLN A 60 -1.60 -1.59 8.96
CA GLN A 60 -2.20 -2.66 9.77
C GLN A 60 -3.65 -2.94 9.40
N VAL A 61 -4.01 -4.21 9.23
CA VAL A 61 -5.38 -4.67 8.91
C VAL A 61 -5.75 -5.83 9.82
N PRO A 62 -6.69 -5.65 10.78
CA PRO A 62 -7.00 -6.67 11.78
C PRO A 62 -7.83 -7.83 11.24
N ASN A 63 -8.45 -7.71 10.06
CA ASN A 63 -9.23 -8.79 9.45
C ASN A 63 -9.30 -8.63 7.93
N TYR A 64 -8.71 -9.53 7.16
CA TYR A 64 -8.80 -9.49 5.69
C TYR A 64 -10.22 -9.67 5.14
N ALA A 65 -11.21 -10.07 5.96
CA ALA A 65 -12.62 -10.11 5.57
C ALA A 65 -13.35 -8.76 5.71
N ILE A 66 -12.68 -7.67 6.09
CA ILE A 66 -13.28 -6.33 6.27
C ILE A 66 -12.33 -5.26 5.74
N ASP A 67 -12.56 -4.83 4.50
CA ASP A 67 -11.97 -3.62 3.91
C ASP A 67 -12.69 -2.39 4.48
N GLU A 68 -12.09 -1.83 5.54
CA GLU A 68 -12.57 -0.62 6.23
C GLU A 68 -12.58 0.64 5.32
N PRO A 69 -11.53 0.93 4.51
CA PRO A 69 -11.61 1.96 3.47
C PRO A 69 -12.74 1.77 2.44
N GLY A 70 -13.08 0.52 2.12
CA GLY A 70 -14.18 0.18 1.21
C GLY A 70 -15.59 0.25 1.84
N CYS A 71 -15.74 0.51 3.14
CA CYS A 71 -17.03 0.51 3.83
C CYS A 71 -18.04 1.53 3.24
N SER A 72 -19.30 1.10 3.16
CA SER A 72 -20.43 1.89 2.66
C SER A 72 -21.69 1.70 3.50
N SER A 73 -22.80 2.35 3.11
CA SER A 73 -24.11 2.11 3.72
C SER A 73 -24.64 0.68 3.52
N GLN A 74 -24.02 -0.13 2.64
CA GLN A 74 -24.35 -1.54 2.40
C GLN A 74 -23.47 -2.50 3.24
N GLY A 75 -22.62 -1.96 4.12
CA GLY A 75 -21.57 -2.71 4.81
C GLY A 75 -20.22 -2.55 4.11
N CYS A 76 -19.27 -3.41 4.49
CA CYS A 76 -17.88 -3.36 4.04
C CYS A 76 -17.55 -4.58 3.18
N PRO A 77 -16.78 -4.42 2.09
CA PRO A 77 -16.30 -5.54 1.30
C PRO A 77 -15.21 -6.33 2.06
N THR A 78 -14.80 -7.46 1.49
CA THR A 78 -13.55 -8.14 1.87
C THR A 78 -12.39 -7.56 1.07
N TYR A 79 -11.15 -7.69 1.55
CA TYR A 79 -10.01 -7.50 0.65
C TYR A 79 -10.01 -8.64 -0.37
N GLU A 80 -9.72 -8.32 -1.63
CA GLU A 80 -9.67 -9.25 -2.75
C GLU A 80 -8.38 -9.04 -3.57
N PHE A 81 -7.91 -10.06 -4.29
CA PHE A 81 -6.78 -9.89 -5.21
C PHE A 81 -7.23 -9.19 -6.51
N LEU A 82 -6.52 -8.14 -6.90
CA LEU A 82 -7.02 -7.11 -7.83
C LEU A 82 -6.40 -7.18 -9.24
N THR A 83 -5.27 -7.86 -9.43
CA THR A 83 -4.60 -7.94 -10.74
C THR A 83 -5.11 -9.14 -11.55
N SER A 84 -5.08 -9.06 -12.88
CA SER A 84 -5.59 -10.14 -13.72
C SER A 84 -4.85 -11.48 -13.53
N GLY A 85 -5.61 -12.59 -13.45
CA GLY A 85 -5.06 -13.95 -13.41
C GLY A 85 -5.68 -14.91 -12.40
N SER A 86 -4.97 -16.00 -12.08
CA SER A 86 -5.41 -16.99 -11.08
C SER A 86 -5.52 -16.34 -9.70
N GLY A 87 -6.74 -16.27 -9.16
CA GLY A 87 -7.04 -15.61 -7.87
C GLY A 87 -7.73 -14.25 -7.99
N GLU A 88 -7.90 -13.71 -9.19
CA GLU A 88 -8.58 -12.42 -9.40
C GLU A 88 -10.01 -12.46 -8.83
N TRP A 89 -10.39 -11.44 -8.05
CA TRP A 89 -11.66 -11.36 -7.30
C TRP A 89 -11.89 -12.54 -6.33
N LYS A 90 -10.81 -13.17 -5.83
CA LYS A 90 -10.86 -14.02 -4.63
C LYS A 90 -10.58 -13.18 -3.38
N PRO A 91 -11.24 -13.48 -2.24
CA PRO A 91 -10.86 -12.90 -0.96
C PRO A 91 -9.39 -13.13 -0.65
N VAL A 92 -8.72 -12.20 0.01
CA VAL A 92 -7.35 -12.37 0.50
C VAL A 92 -7.29 -13.34 1.67
N LYS A 93 -8.37 -13.43 2.46
CA LYS A 93 -8.43 -14.23 3.68
C LYS A 93 -8.42 -15.73 3.38
N ASN A 94 -7.46 -16.45 3.92
CA ASN A 94 -7.24 -17.89 3.75
C ASN A 94 -6.96 -18.32 2.29
N ASP A 95 -6.46 -17.40 1.46
CA ASP A 95 -6.23 -17.63 0.02
C ASP A 95 -4.90 -17.00 -0.47
N ALA A 96 -4.08 -16.42 0.42
CA ALA A 96 -2.73 -15.95 0.07
C ALA A 96 -1.67 -17.03 0.31
N ALA A 97 -0.73 -17.15 -0.62
CA ALA A 97 0.29 -18.20 -0.66
C ALA A 97 1.74 -17.66 -0.66
N SER A 98 1.96 -16.43 -1.13
CA SER A 98 3.27 -15.77 -1.08
C SER A 98 3.17 -14.26 -0.88
N VAL A 99 4.28 -13.66 -0.46
CA VAL A 99 4.39 -12.26 -0.05
C VAL A 99 5.62 -11.59 -0.65
N TYR A 100 5.49 -10.29 -0.95
CA TYR A 100 6.59 -9.34 -1.11
C TYR A 100 6.32 -8.11 -0.22
N ASN A 101 7.34 -7.60 0.48
CA ASN A 101 7.25 -6.38 1.26
C ASN A 101 7.89 -5.21 0.49
N GLU A 102 7.09 -4.23 0.06
CA GLU A 102 7.57 -2.99 -0.60
C GLU A 102 7.93 -1.87 0.39
N ALA A 103 7.87 -2.11 1.70
CA ALA A 103 8.02 -1.07 2.72
C ALA A 103 9.39 -1.07 3.41
N SER A 104 9.76 0.10 3.93
CA SER A 104 10.97 0.29 4.75
C SER A 104 10.78 -0.09 6.22
N TRP A 105 9.85 -1.01 6.53
CA TRP A 105 9.54 -1.52 7.87
C TRP A 105 9.08 -2.98 7.83
N VAL A 106 9.06 -3.64 8.99
CA VAL A 106 8.64 -5.05 9.10
C VAL A 106 7.13 -5.17 8.98
N TYR A 107 6.68 -6.16 8.21
CA TYR A 107 5.32 -6.66 8.28
C TYR A 107 5.26 -8.05 8.91
N TRP A 108 4.14 -8.32 9.57
CA TRP A 108 3.77 -9.63 10.08
C TRP A 108 2.45 -10.07 9.46
N VAL A 109 2.39 -11.26 8.87
CA VAL A 109 1.12 -11.89 8.44
C VAL A 109 0.71 -12.89 9.50
N TYR A 110 -0.52 -12.82 9.99
CA TYR A 110 -1.02 -13.68 11.07
C TYR A 110 -2.11 -14.65 10.59
N TYR A 111 -2.11 -15.82 11.22
CA TYR A 111 -3.06 -16.90 10.99
C TYR A 111 -4.50 -16.52 11.37
N ASN A 112 -4.66 -15.82 12.50
CA ASN A 112 -5.97 -15.36 12.96
C ASN A 112 -6.12 -13.85 12.78
N SER A 113 -7.37 -13.40 12.78
CA SER A 113 -7.70 -11.98 12.88
C SER A 113 -7.24 -11.39 14.23
N SER A 114 -7.21 -10.06 14.31
CA SER A 114 -6.71 -9.30 15.47
C SER A 114 -5.26 -9.65 15.86
N TYR A 115 -4.40 -9.88 14.86
CA TYR A 115 -2.96 -10.04 15.01
C TYR A 115 -2.56 -11.20 15.95
N SER A 116 -3.20 -12.37 15.77
CA SER A 116 -3.09 -13.48 16.72
C SER A 116 -2.79 -14.85 16.09
N GLY A 117 -2.28 -15.78 16.91
CA GLY A 117 -1.83 -17.12 16.47
C GLY A 117 -0.44 -17.15 15.82
N PRO A 118 -0.12 -18.21 15.06
CA PRO A 118 1.07 -18.29 14.22
C PRO A 118 1.19 -17.10 13.25
N ARG A 119 2.42 -16.76 12.86
CA ARG A 119 2.69 -15.64 11.96
C ARG A 119 3.98 -15.81 11.17
N ASP A 120 3.99 -15.27 9.95
CA ASP A 120 5.19 -15.10 9.12
C ASP A 120 5.71 -13.66 9.28
N GLN A 121 7.04 -13.49 9.37
CA GLN A 121 7.71 -12.18 9.40
C GLN A 121 8.26 -11.85 8.01
N TRP A 122 8.10 -10.60 7.59
CA TRP A 122 8.67 -10.08 6.36
C TRP A 122 9.48 -8.81 6.66
N ASP A 123 10.78 -8.91 6.46
CA ASP A 123 11.74 -7.84 6.69
C ASP A 123 11.55 -6.69 5.67
N PRO A 124 12.12 -5.48 5.90
CA PRO A 124 11.99 -4.35 4.97
C PRO A 124 12.54 -4.62 3.57
N GLU A 125 12.01 -3.96 2.55
CA GLU A 125 12.44 -4.11 1.14
C GLU A 125 13.97 -3.97 1.01
N GLY A 126 14.62 -5.00 0.45
CA GLY A 126 16.09 -5.04 0.28
C GLY A 126 16.89 -5.51 1.50
N TYR A 127 16.24 -5.82 2.63
CA TYR A 127 16.86 -6.32 3.85
C TYR A 127 16.33 -7.71 4.23
N GLY A 128 17.20 -8.60 4.71
CA GLY A 128 16.80 -9.88 5.30
C GLY A 128 15.92 -10.74 4.38
N THR A 129 14.79 -11.22 4.91
CA THR A 129 13.77 -12.00 4.20
C THR A 129 12.53 -11.16 3.95
N PHE A 130 12.53 -10.39 2.87
CA PHE A 130 11.45 -9.45 2.51
C PHE A 130 10.47 -9.98 1.46
N TYR A 131 10.71 -11.16 0.89
CA TYR A 131 9.78 -11.83 -0.02
C TYR A 131 9.93 -13.36 0.02
N GLY A 132 8.86 -14.08 -0.32
CA GLY A 132 8.85 -15.54 -0.34
C GLY A 132 7.47 -16.16 -0.19
N ASN A 133 7.43 -17.49 -0.02
CA ASN A 133 6.19 -18.19 0.30
C ASN A 133 5.83 -17.98 1.78
N LEU A 134 4.53 -17.80 2.07
CA LEU A 134 4.04 -17.93 3.44
C LEU A 134 4.30 -19.36 3.94
N ASN A 135 4.43 -19.55 5.25
CA ASN A 135 4.74 -20.85 5.84
C ASN A 135 3.86 -21.11 7.07
N ALA A 136 3.90 -20.21 8.05
CA ALA A 136 3.03 -20.26 9.22
C ALA A 136 1.57 -19.87 8.90
N THR A 137 1.32 -19.22 7.75
CA THR A 137 0.00 -18.67 7.35
C THR A 137 -0.40 -18.99 5.91
N TYR A 138 0.27 -19.95 5.25
CA TYR A 138 0.00 -20.33 3.85
C TYR A 138 -1.45 -20.79 3.66
N ASN A 139 -2.23 -20.05 2.86
CA ASN A 139 -3.67 -20.24 2.66
C ASN A 139 -4.51 -20.28 3.95
N GLU A 140 -3.98 -19.77 5.07
CA GLU A 140 -4.67 -19.65 6.36
C GLU A 140 -4.37 -18.28 7.00
N ASN A 141 -4.18 -17.25 6.16
CA ASN A 141 -3.85 -15.87 6.53
C ASN A 141 -5.10 -15.01 6.81
N ALA A 142 -5.11 -14.24 7.90
CA ALA A 142 -6.30 -13.51 8.34
C ALA A 142 -6.09 -12.05 8.82
N SER A 143 -4.86 -11.61 9.09
CA SER A 143 -4.54 -10.20 9.36
C SER A 143 -3.07 -9.85 9.07
N GLN A 144 -2.75 -8.55 8.94
CA GLN A 144 -1.37 -8.04 8.89
C GLN A 144 -1.13 -6.90 9.88
N LEU A 145 0.07 -6.86 10.48
CA LEU A 145 0.54 -5.74 11.28
C LEU A 145 1.80 -5.14 10.63
N ALA A 146 1.74 -3.84 10.31
CA ALA A 146 2.93 -3.04 10.02
C ALA A 146 3.59 -2.63 11.34
N ASN A 147 4.89 -2.89 11.51
CA ASN A 147 5.65 -2.50 12.71
C ASN A 147 6.89 -1.70 12.31
N ALA A 148 6.86 -0.39 12.58
CA ALA A 148 7.97 0.52 12.33
C ALA A 148 9.07 0.49 13.41
N ASP A 149 8.82 -0.19 14.55
CA ASP A 149 9.71 -0.22 15.70
C ASP A 149 10.80 -1.31 15.58
N ILE A 150 11.71 -1.19 14.60
CA ILE A 150 12.97 -1.95 14.51
C ILE A 150 14.19 -1.05 14.23
#